data_AF-A0A6J6UYJ6-F1
#
_entry.id   AF-A0A6J6UYJ6-F1
#
_cell.length_a   1.000
_cell.length_b   1.000
_cell.length_c   1.000
_cell.angle_alpha   90.00
_cell.angle_beta   90.00
_cell.angle_gamma   90.00
#
_symmetry.space_group_name_H-M   'P 1'
#
loop_
_entity.id
_entity.type
_entity.pdbx_description
1 polymer ?
#
loop_
_entity_poly.entity_id
_entity_poly.type
_entity_poly.pdbx_seq_one_letter_code
_entity_poly.pdbx_strand_id
1 'polypeptide(L)'
;MSNPKVDLDVLASLQYLAINYREVDAASVTQEEAQSLFALAVKLYFIKRDAGEDFGPFLDPAEISATAAMTAAANLLQAVEIEIFELGMWKSLTGA
;
A
#
# COMPACT_ATOMS: atom_id res chain seq x y z
N MET A 1 7.71 -21.00 13.65
CA MET A 1 8.11 -19.61 13.37
C MET A 1 7.21 -18.71 14.21
N SER A 2 7.76 -18.01 15.21
CA SER A 2 6.96 -17.11 16.05
C SER A 2 6.37 -16.00 15.20
N ASN A 3 5.05 -15.84 15.25
CA ASN A 3 4.38 -14.65 14.77
C ASN A 3 4.97 -13.47 15.56
N PRO A 4 5.66 -12.49 14.94
CA PRO A 4 6.12 -11.33 15.68
C PRO A 4 4.86 -10.69 16.28
N LYS A 5 4.76 -10.67 17.62
CA LYS A 5 3.70 -9.94 18.31
C LYS A 5 3.81 -8.51 17.81
N VAL A 6 2.88 -8.11 16.94
CA VAL A 6 2.78 -6.73 16.52
C VAL A 6 2.52 -5.94 17.79
N ASP A 7 3.38 -4.97 18.08
CA ASP A 7 3.24 -4.12 19.23
C ASP A 7 1.89 -3.38 19.15
N LEU A 8 1.12 -3.42 20.23
CA LEU A 8 -0.20 -2.79 20.29
C LEU A 8 -0.09 -1.27 20.09
N ASP A 9 1.03 -0.68 20.50
CA ASP A 9 1.30 0.74 20.31
C ASP A 9 1.53 1.06 18.81
N VAL A 10 2.20 0.18 18.07
CA VAL A 10 2.39 0.33 16.62
C VAL A 10 1.07 0.20 15.87
N LEU A 11 0.19 -0.73 16.27
CA LEU A 11 -1.15 -0.86 15.69
C LEU A 11 -2.00 0.38 15.95
N ALA A 12 -1.94 0.94 17.15
CA ALA A 12 -2.64 2.16 17.50
C ALA A 12 -2.12 3.36 16.69
N SER A 13 -0.80 3.50 16.52
CA SER A 13 -0.21 4.55 15.68
C SER A 13 -0.58 4.40 14.20
N LEU A 14 -0.58 3.18 13.66
CA LEU A 14 -0.99 2.92 12.28
C LEU A 14 -2.48 3.20 12.07
N GLN A 15 -3.34 2.85 13.03
CA GLN A 15 -4.77 3.18 12.98
C GLN A 15 -5.00 4.69 13.07
N TYR A 16 -4.29 5.37 13.97
CA TYR A 16 -4.36 6.82 14.09
C TYR A 16 -3.95 7.52 12.80
N LEU A 17 -2.82 7.11 12.20
CA LEU A 17 -2.39 7.64 10.90
C LEU A 17 -3.39 7.28 9.80
N ALA A 18 -3.87 6.03 9.72
CA ALA A 18 -4.82 5.60 8.69
C ALA A 18 -6.17 6.34 8.75
N ILE A 19 -6.60 6.77 9.94
CA ILE A 19 -7.85 7.52 10.13
C ILE A 19 -7.65 9.01 9.91
N ASN A 20 -6.46 9.55 10.22
CA ASN A 20 -6.18 10.99 10.18
C ASN A 20 -5.20 11.41 9.06
N TYR A 21 -4.93 10.53 8.08
CA TYR A 21 -3.91 10.76 7.06
C TYR A 21 -4.17 12.00 6.19
N ARG A 22 -5.43 12.46 6.13
CA ARG A 22 -5.88 13.68 5.43
C ARG A 22 -5.25 14.96 5.98
N GLU A 23 -4.70 14.93 7.20
CA GLU A 23 -4.11 16.10 7.89
C GLU A 23 -2.58 16.02 8.01
N VAL A 24 -1.93 15.04 7.36
CA VAL A 24 -0.47 14.88 7.45
C VAL A 24 0.22 15.99 6.66
N ASP A 25 0.96 16.85 7.36
CA ASP A 25 1.86 17.81 6.74
C ASP A 25 3.04 17.07 6.10
N ALA A 26 3.22 17.23 4.79
CA ALA A 26 4.32 16.61 4.06
C ALA A 26 5.70 16.98 4.64
N ALA A 27 5.84 18.14 5.30
CA ALA A 27 7.08 18.53 5.95
C ALA A 27 7.38 17.75 7.24
N SER A 28 6.40 17.03 7.80
CA SER A 28 6.53 16.28 9.05
C SER A 28 7.01 14.84 8.87
N VAL A 29 7.10 14.35 7.63
CA VAL A 29 7.48 12.98 7.29
C VAL A 29 8.70 13.01 6.36
N THR A 30 9.77 12.33 6.76
CA THR A 30 10.95 12.19 5.91
C THR A 30 10.66 11.30 4.70
N GLN A 31 11.47 11.40 3.65
CA GLN A 31 11.31 10.57 2.46
C GLN A 31 11.43 9.07 2.80
N GLU A 32 12.38 8.71 3.67
CA GLU A 32 12.64 7.35 4.12
C GLU A 32 11.45 6.77 4.91
N GLU A 33 10.82 7.57 5.76
CA GLU A 33 9.60 7.18 6.49
C GLU A 33 8.43 6.95 5.53
N ALA A 34 8.25 7.83 4.54
CA ALA A 34 7.20 7.67 3.53
C ALA A 34 7.41 6.39 2.70
N GLN A 35 8.64 6.11 2.28
CA GLN A 35 8.98 4.88 1.55
C GLN A 35 8.76 3.62 2.40
N SER A 36 9.15 3.66 3.67
CA SER A 36 8.96 2.55 4.61
C SER A 36 7.48 2.27 4.87
N LEU A 37 6.67 3.33 5.02
CA LEU A 37 5.23 3.22 5.18
C LEU A 37 4.56 2.62 3.93
N PHE A 38 4.98 3.06 2.74
CA PHE A 38 4.44 2.54 1.49
C PHE A 38 4.77 1.05 1.32
N ALA A 39 6.01 0.65 1.60
CA ALA A 39 6.42 -0.76 1.57
C ALA A 39 5.63 -1.62 2.57
N LEU A 40 5.39 -1.11 3.78
CA LEU A 40 4.57 -1.77 4.78
C LEU A 40 3.12 -1.92 4.31
N ALA A 41 2.52 -0.88 3.71
CA ALA A 41 1.16 -0.92 3.20
C ALA A 41 0.98 -1.99 2.12
N VAL A 42 1.90 -2.07 1.15
CA VAL A 42 1.89 -3.11 0.10
C VAL A 42 2.01 -4.50 0.71
N LYS A 43 2.93 -4.69 1.66
CA LYS A 43 3.13 -5.98 2.34
C LYS A 43 1.87 -6.41 3.13
N LEU A 44 1.27 -5.51 3.89
CA LEU A 44 0.05 -5.80 4.65
C LEU A 44 -1.13 -6.09 3.73
N TYR A 45 -1.27 -5.33 2.64
CA TYR A 45 -2.30 -5.57 1.63
C TYR A 45 -2.19 -7.01 1.08
N PHE A 46 -0.99 -7.44 0.70
CA PHE A 46 -0.75 -8.79 0.22
C PHE A 46 -1.06 -9.86 1.28
N ILE A 47 -0.54 -9.71 2.51
CA ILE A 47 -0.78 -10.68 3.60
C ILE A 47 -2.27 -10.88 3.87
N LYS A 48 -3.06 -9.79 3.88
CA LYS A 48 -4.50 -9.86 4.11
C LYS A 48 -5.24 -10.55 2.96
N ARG A 49 -4.88 -10.26 1.71
CA ARG A 49 -5.46 -10.95 0.56
C ARG A 49 -5.09 -12.43 0.51
N ASP A 50 -3.86 -12.78 0.84
CA ASP A 50 -3.40 -14.17 0.96
C ASP A 50 -4.16 -14.93 2.07
N ALA A 51 -4.55 -14.24 3.14
CA ALA A 51 -5.44 -14.78 4.18
C ALA A 51 -6.92 -14.91 3.75
N GLY A 52 -7.26 -14.55 2.51
CA GLY A 52 -8.62 -14.67 1.95
C GLY A 52 -9.52 -13.46 2.17
N GLU A 53 -8.99 -12.34 2.67
CA GLU A 53 -9.77 -11.09 2.75
C GLU A 53 -9.87 -10.45 1.35
N ASP A 54 -11.09 -10.11 0.91
CA ASP A 54 -11.32 -9.36 -0.33
C ASP A 54 -11.70 -7.91 -0.03
N PHE A 55 -10.79 -6.99 -0.33
CA PHE A 55 -10.96 -5.57 -0.11
C PHE A 55 -10.15 -4.77 -1.15
N GLY A 56 -10.62 -3.55 -1.42
CA GLY A 56 -9.93 -2.61 -2.29
C GLY A 56 -8.81 -1.84 -1.58
N PRO A 57 -7.91 -1.17 -2.31
CA PRO A 57 -6.78 -0.44 -1.73
C PRO A 57 -7.18 0.85 -0.98
N PHE A 58 -8.39 1.38 -1.20
CA PHE A 58 -8.87 2.63 -0.60
C PHE A 58 -10.27 2.45 0.01
N LEU A 59 -10.53 3.10 1.14
CA LEU A 59 -11.87 3.15 1.75
C LEU A 59 -12.79 4.14 1.01
N ASP A 60 -12.26 5.30 0.63
CA ASP A 60 -12.95 6.32 -0.16
C ASP A 60 -12.14 6.62 -1.45
N PRO A 61 -12.57 6.12 -2.62
CA PRO A 61 -11.86 6.32 -3.88
C PRO A 61 -11.72 7.79 -4.30
N ALA A 62 -12.53 8.71 -3.76
CA ALA A 62 -12.46 10.13 -4.10
C ALA A 62 -11.27 10.85 -3.43
N GLU A 63 -10.63 10.25 -2.42
CA GLU A 63 -9.48 10.85 -1.73
C GLU A 63 -8.22 10.88 -2.60
N ILE A 64 -8.11 9.96 -3.56
CA ILE A 64 -6.92 9.82 -4.41
C ILE A 64 -7.28 10.19 -5.85
N SER A 65 -6.62 11.22 -6.37
CA SER A 65 -6.78 11.58 -7.78
C SER A 65 -6.30 10.45 -8.70
N ALA A 66 -6.98 10.28 -9.85
CA ALA A 66 -6.59 9.29 -10.85
C ALA A 66 -5.12 9.44 -11.27
N THR A 67 -4.63 10.66 -11.42
CA THR A 67 -3.22 10.94 -11.74
C THR A 67 -2.28 10.43 -10.65
N ALA A 68 -2.55 10.71 -9.38
CA ALA A 68 -1.72 10.23 -8.27
C ALA A 68 -1.67 8.69 -8.23
N ALA A 69 -2.82 8.04 -8.39
CA ALA A 69 -2.89 6.57 -8.45
C ALA A 69 -2.08 6.00 -9.62
N MET A 70 -2.22 6.58 -10.83
CA MET A 70 -1.49 6.14 -12.01
C MET A 70 0.02 6.34 -11.88
N THR A 71 0.46 7.49 -11.36
CA THR A 71 1.88 7.77 -11.12
C THR A 71 2.46 6.81 -10.08
N ALA A 72 1.76 6.57 -8.98
CA ALA A 72 2.19 5.62 -7.97
C ALA A 72 2.29 4.20 -8.52
N ALA A 73 1.29 3.75 -9.29
CA ALA A 73 1.30 2.43 -9.91
C ALA A 73 2.48 2.26 -10.89
N ALA A 74 2.73 3.24 -11.76
CA ALA A 74 3.84 3.20 -12.72
C ALA A 74 5.20 3.11 -12.01
N ASN A 75 5.43 3.98 -11.00
CA ASN A 75 6.67 3.97 -10.23
C ASN A 75 6.85 2.68 -9.41
N LEU A 76 5.76 2.12 -8.88
CA LEU A 76 5.81 0.87 -8.14
C LEU A 76 6.25 -0.28 -9.04
N LEU A 77 5.66 -0.42 -10.23
CA LEU A 77 6.03 -1.44 -11.20
C LEU A 77 7.49 -1.30 -11.62
N GLN A 78 7.93 -0.09 -11.95
CA GLN A 78 9.32 0.18 -12.30
C GLN A 78 10.28 -0.17 -11.15
N ALA A 79 9.93 0.14 -9.90
CA ALA A 79 10.78 -0.12 -8.73
C ALA A 79 10.99 -1.61 -8.45
N VAL A 80 10.09 -2.48 -8.93
CA VAL A 80 10.21 -3.94 -8.84
C VAL A 80 10.60 -4.59 -10.16
N GLU A 81 11.10 -3.79 -11.11
CA GLU A 81 11.56 -4.23 -12.44
C GLU A 81 10.48 -4.95 -13.25
N ILE A 82 9.21 -4.57 -13.06
CA ILE A 82 8.08 -5.07 -13.84
C ILE A 82 7.64 -4.02 -14.86
N GLU A 83 7.45 -4.45 -16.09
CA GLU A 83 6.88 -3.63 -17.14
C GLU A 83 5.35 -3.76 -17.19
N ILE A 84 4.64 -2.70 -17.64
CA ILE A 84 3.16 -2.69 -17.68
C ILE A 84 2.60 -3.85 -18.53
N PHE A 85 3.32 -4.27 -19.58
CA PHE A 85 2.90 -5.40 -20.42
C PHE A 85 2.95 -6.74 -19.66
N GLU A 86 3.91 -6.91 -18.74
CA GLU A 86 4.03 -8.11 -17.91
C GLU A 86 2.89 -8.19 -16.89
N LEU A 87 2.45 -7.04 -16.37
CA LEU A 87 1.24 -6.96 -15.53
C LEU A 87 0.00 -7.43 -16.31
N GLY A 88 -0.15 -7.02 -17.57
CA GLY A 88 -1.24 -7.49 -18.43
C GLY A 88 -1.22 -9.00 -18.66
N MET A 89 -0.03 -9.58 -18.82
CA MET A 89 0.15 -11.04 -18.90
C MET A 89 -0.18 -11.75 -17.58
N TRP A 90 0.22 -11.19 -16.44
CA TRP A 90 -0.06 -11.79 -15.14
C TRP A 90 -1.57 -11.83 -14.83
N LYS A 91 -2.32 -10.77 -15.17
CA LYS A 91 -3.78 -10.74 -15.05
C LYS A 91 -4.47 -11.78 -15.92
N SER A 92 -4.00 -11.97 -17.17
CA SER A 92 -4.60 -12.97 -18.06
C SER A 92 -4.38 -14.41 -17.60
N LEU A 93 -3.26 -14.67 -16.90
CA LEU A 93 -2.91 -15.97 -16.35
C LEU A 93 -3.57 -16.28 -15.00
N THR A 94 -3.78 -15.26 -14.16
CA THR A 94 -4.30 -15.43 -12.79
C THR A 94 -5.80 -15.13 -12.65
N GLY A 95 -6.40 -14.43 -13.62
CA GLY A 95 -7.80 -14.01 -13.54
C GLY A 95 -8.08 -12.92 -12.50
N ALA A 96 -7.02 -12.27 -11.98
CA ALA A 96 -7.08 -11.14 -11.06
C ALA A 96 -7.26 -9.79 -11.76
#